data_AF-A0A376KR34-F1
#
_entry.id   AF-A0A376KR34-F1
#
_cell.length_a   1.000
_cell.length_b   1.000
_cell.length_c   1.000
_cell.angle_alpha   90.00
_cell.angle_beta   90.00
_cell.angle_gamma   90.00
#
_symmetry.space_group_name_H-M   'P 1'
#
loop_
_entity.id
_entity.type
_entity.pdbx_description
1 polymer ?
#
loop_
_entity_poly.entity_id
_entity_poly.type
_entity_poly.pdbx_seq_one_letter_code
_entity_poly.pdbx_strand_id
1 'polypeptide(L)'
;MGTLHQDLHLTSATFGKILRKELTVIGSWMNYSSPWPGQEWETASRLLTERKLSLEPLIAHRGSFESFTQAVRDIARNAMPGKVLLIP
;
A
#
# COMPACT_ATOMS: atom_id res chain seq x y z
N MET A 1 -6.56 10.98 1.35
CA MET A 1 -5.16 11.37 1.60
C MET A 1 -4.92 11.07 3.07
N GLY A 2 -4.05 10.13 3.43
CA GLY A 2 -3.92 9.49 4.76
C GLY A 2 -3.43 10.35 5.92
N THR A 3 -3.94 11.57 6.01
CA THR A 3 -4.15 12.27 7.26
C THR A 3 -5.57 11.97 7.75
N LEU A 4 -5.82 12.10 9.05
CA LEU A 4 -7.17 12.01 9.60
C LEU A 4 -8.06 13.12 9.00
N HIS A 5 -9.26 12.76 8.58
CA HIS A 5 -10.29 13.71 8.14
C HIS A 5 -11.40 13.91 9.19
N GLN A 6 -11.31 13.17 10.31
CA GLN A 6 -12.20 13.21 11.47
C GLN A 6 -11.40 12.82 12.72
N ASP A 7 -11.92 13.16 13.90
CA ASP A 7 -11.30 12.83 15.18
C ASP A 7 -11.21 11.31 15.40
N LEU A 8 -10.11 10.88 16.03
CA LEU A 8 -9.92 9.51 16.46
C LEU A 8 -10.47 9.33 17.88
N HIS A 9 -11.63 8.69 18.00
CA HIS A 9 -12.18 8.30 19.30
C HIS A 9 -11.88 6.82 19.59
N LEU A 10 -11.22 6.55 20.71
CA LEU A 10 -10.96 5.19 21.20
C LEU A 10 -11.85 4.86 22.41
N THR A 11 -12.43 3.66 22.41
CA THR A 11 -13.15 3.18 23.61
C THR A 11 -12.17 2.88 24.74
N SER A 12 -12.62 2.97 25.99
CA SER A 12 -11.82 2.62 27.18
C SER A 12 -11.21 1.22 27.09
N ALA A 13 -11.96 0.25 26.55
CA ALA A 13 -11.46 -1.11 26.34
C ALA A 13 -10.31 -1.17 25.33
N THR A 14 -10.40 -0.43 24.22
CA THR A 14 -9.34 -0.38 23.20
C THR A 14 -8.11 0.35 23.72
N PHE A 15 -8.28 1.52 24.33
CA PHE A 15 -7.17 2.27 24.94
C PHE A 15 -6.51 1.46 26.05
N GLY A 16 -7.29 0.78 26.88
CA GLY A 16 -6.80 -0.11 27.92
C GLY A 16 -5.98 -1.29 27.42
N LYS A 17 -6.20 -1.77 26.17
CA LYS A 17 -5.35 -2.79 25.53
C LYS A 17 -4.03 -2.21 25.04
N ILE A 18 -4.02 -0.99 24.53
CA ILE A 18 -2.79 -0.29 24.14
C ILE A 18 -1.88 -0.15 25.36
N LEU A 19 -2.42 0.34 26.48
CA LEU A 19 -1.65 0.56 27.71
C LEU A 19 -1.16 -0.75 28.34
N ARG A 20 -2.06 -1.70 28.60
CA ARG A 20 -1.70 -2.93 29.34
C ARG A 20 -0.78 -3.86 28.55
N LYS A 21 -0.78 -3.76 27.23
CA LYS A 21 0.13 -4.52 26.36
C LYS A 21 1.32 -3.69 25.88
N GLU A 22 1.43 -2.45 26.36
CA GLU A 22 2.50 -1.52 26.01
C GLU A 22 2.70 -1.40 24.49
N LEU A 23 1.59 -1.32 23.74
CA LEU A 23 1.65 -1.26 22.29
C LEU A 23 2.25 0.07 21.83
N THR A 24 3.19 0.01 20.89
CA THR A 24 3.67 1.18 20.16
C THR A 24 2.83 1.37 18.90
N VAL A 25 2.13 2.50 18.81
CA VAL A 25 1.35 2.88 17.62
C VAL A 25 2.18 3.86 16.79
N ILE A 26 2.64 3.43 15.62
CA ILE A 26 3.51 4.22 14.74
C ILE A 26 2.68 4.74 13.57
N GLY A 27 2.58 6.06 13.45
CA GLY A 27 2.05 6.69 12.24
C GLY A 27 3.05 6.55 11.10
N SER A 28 2.62 6.02 9.97
CA SER A 28 3.42 5.97 8.73
C SER A 28 2.70 6.78 7.66
N TRP A 29 3.42 7.71 7.04
CA TRP A 29 2.87 8.60 6.04
C TRP A 29 3.80 8.72 4.84
N MET A 30 3.25 8.49 3.65
CA MET A 30 4.03 8.35 2.41
C MET A 30 5.11 7.27 2.52
N ASN A 31 6.21 7.43 1.77
CA ASN A 31 7.23 6.41 1.57
C ASN A 31 8.60 7.04 1.27
N TYR A 32 8.95 8.11 1.99
CA TYR A 32 10.19 8.87 1.77
C TYR A 32 10.96 9.09 3.07
N SER A 33 12.28 9.13 2.96
CA SER A 33 13.18 9.50 4.05
C SER A 33 14.34 10.35 3.53
N SER A 34 15.16 10.88 4.44
CA SER A 34 16.38 11.62 4.09
C SER A 34 17.58 10.67 4.07
N PRO A 35 18.56 10.84 3.15
CA PRO A 35 18.53 11.79 2.03
C PRO A 35 17.53 11.38 0.95
N TRP A 36 16.96 12.36 0.23
CA TRP A 36 15.93 12.11 -0.77
C TRP A 36 16.37 11.09 -1.85
N PRO A 37 15.53 10.12 -2.26
CA PRO A 37 14.15 9.87 -1.79
C PRO A 37 14.05 8.96 -0.57
N GLY A 38 15.18 8.51 -0.03
CA GLY A 38 15.25 7.62 1.13
C GLY A 38 15.81 6.26 0.78
N GLN A 39 16.40 5.60 1.77
CA GLN A 39 16.98 4.25 1.64
C GLN A 39 15.95 3.17 1.24
N GLU A 40 14.66 3.43 1.48
CA GLU A 40 13.56 2.53 1.15
C GLU A 40 13.48 2.30 -0.37
N TRP A 41 13.75 3.34 -1.16
CA TRP A 41 13.76 3.27 -2.62
C TRP A 41 14.94 2.44 -3.14
N GLU A 42 16.13 2.66 -2.59
CA GLU A 42 17.33 1.86 -2.93
C GLU A 42 17.15 0.39 -2.53
N THR A 43 16.58 0.15 -1.35
CA THR A 43 16.31 -1.20 -0.86
C THR A 43 15.30 -1.92 -1.75
N ALA A 44 14.20 -1.25 -2.12
CA ALA A 44 13.20 -1.83 -3.03
C ALA A 44 13.81 -2.17 -4.39
N SER A 45 14.60 -1.26 -4.98
CA SER A 45 15.33 -1.50 -6.23
C SER A 45 16.28 -2.70 -6.14
N ARG A 46 17.05 -2.78 -5.05
CA ARG A 46 17.96 -3.91 -4.79
C ARG A 46 17.21 -5.24 -4.70
N LEU A 47 16.12 -5.31 -3.93
CA LEU A 47 15.35 -6.55 -3.79
C LEU A 47 14.74 -7.03 -5.11
N LEU A 48 14.31 -6.09 -5.96
CA LEU A 48 13.82 -6.39 -7.30
C LEU A 48 14.93 -6.91 -8.22
N THR A 49 16.09 -6.23 -8.25
CA THR A 49 17.23 -6.62 -9.09
C THR A 49 17.84 -7.96 -8.66
N GLU A 50 17.88 -8.23 -7.36
CA GLU A 50 18.31 -9.52 -6.79
C GLU A 50 17.25 -10.64 -6.92
N ARG A 51 16.09 -10.36 -7.54
CA ARG A 51 14.97 -11.30 -7.71
C ARG A 51 14.46 -11.92 -6.40
N LYS A 52 14.55 -11.16 -5.29
CA LYS A 52 14.05 -11.58 -3.97
C LYS A 52 12.55 -11.39 -3.79
N LEU A 53 11.89 -10.75 -4.76
CA LEU A 53 10.44 -10.50 -4.77
C LEU A 53 9.81 -11.16 -6.00
N SER A 54 8.68 -11.85 -5.79
CA SER A 54 7.87 -12.42 -6.88
C SER A 54 6.67 -11.53 -7.13
N LEU A 55 6.66 -10.84 -8.28
CA LEU A 55 5.60 -9.91 -8.65
C LEU A 55 4.47 -10.55 -9.45
N GLU A 56 4.75 -11.62 -10.20
CA GLU A 56 3.77 -12.25 -11.09
C GLU A 56 2.46 -12.67 -10.39
N PRO A 57 2.48 -13.29 -9.18
CA PRO A 57 1.26 -13.67 -8.49
C PRO A 57 0.39 -12.48 -8.04
N LEU A 58 0.96 -11.27 -8.00
CA LEU A 58 0.25 -10.06 -7.59
C LEU A 58 -0.49 -9.39 -8.76
N ILE A 59 -0.21 -9.78 -10.00
CA ILE A 59 -0.70 -9.09 -11.20
C ILE A 59 -1.94 -9.82 -11.72
N ALA A 60 -3.09 -9.16 -11.63
CA ALA A 60 -4.37 -9.69 -12.09
C ALA A 60 -4.65 -9.36 -13.56
N HIS A 61 -4.09 -8.27 -14.08
CA HIS A 61 -4.35 -7.82 -15.44
C HIS A 61 -3.17 -7.02 -16.01
N ARG A 62 -2.92 -7.19 -17.31
CA ARG A 62 -2.00 -6.40 -18.13
C ARG A 62 -2.70 -6.06 -19.44
N GLY A 63 -2.73 -4.79 -19.81
CA GLY A 63 -3.39 -4.38 -21.05
C GLY A 63 -3.09 -2.96 -21.46
N SER A 64 -3.34 -2.66 -22.74
CA SER A 64 -3.30 -1.30 -23.30
C SER A 64 -4.45 -0.45 -22.77
N PHE A 65 -4.52 0.82 -23.19
CA PHE A 65 -5.48 1.80 -22.67
C PHE A 65 -6.93 1.30 -22.59
N GLU A 66 -7.47 0.72 -23.66
CA GLU A 66 -8.86 0.24 -23.68
C GLU A 66 -9.09 -0.89 -22.67
N SER A 67 -8.18 -1.87 -22.68
CA SER A 67 -8.24 -3.05 -21.82
C SER A 67 -8.07 -2.67 -20.34
N PHE A 68 -7.10 -1.80 -20.04
CA PHE A 68 -6.88 -1.26 -18.71
C PHE A 68 -8.11 -0.50 -18.20
N THR A 69 -8.70 0.37 -19.03
CA THR A 69 -9.87 1.15 -18.63
C THR A 69 -11.07 0.24 -18.37
N GLN A 70 -11.22 -0.84 -19.15
CA GLN A 70 -12.24 -1.84 -18.88
C GLN A 70 -12.00 -2.56 -17.55
N ALA A 71 -10.78 -3.03 -17.30
CA ALA A 71 -10.43 -3.67 -16.03
C ALA A 71 -10.64 -2.76 -14.81
N VAL A 72 -10.38 -1.45 -14.95
CA VAL A 72 -10.68 -0.44 -13.91
C VAL A 72 -12.18 -0.30 -13.69
N ARG A 73 -13.00 -0.29 -14.76
CA ARG A 73 -14.47 -0.27 -14.64
C ARG A 73 -15.01 -1.52 -13.95
N ASP A 74 -14.44 -2.69 -14.25
CA ASP A 74 -14.86 -3.97 -13.69
C ASP A 74 -14.60 -4.05 -12.18
N ILE A 75 -13.57 -3.35 -11.66
CA ILE A 75 -13.31 -3.23 -10.22
C ILE A 75 -14.46 -2.49 -9.52
N ALA A 76 -15.03 -1.44 -10.13
CA ALA A 76 -16.14 -0.64 -9.58
C ALA A 76 -16.01 -0.39 -8.05
N ARG A 77 -16.96 -0.90 -7.25
CA ARG A 77 -16.94 -0.86 -5.77
C ARG A 77 -16.62 -2.23 -5.14
N ASN A 78 -16.15 -3.18 -5.95
CA ASN A 78 -15.82 -4.53 -5.51
C ASN A 78 -14.36 -4.60 -5.01
N ALA A 79 -14.00 -5.73 -4.43
CA ALA A 79 -12.62 -5.99 -4.03
C ALA A 79 -11.69 -5.98 -5.25
N MET A 80 -10.51 -5.39 -5.12
CA MET A 80 -9.48 -5.46 -6.15
C MET A 80 -8.97 -6.91 -6.26
N PRO A 81 -9.02 -7.54 -7.46
CA PRO A 81 -8.57 -8.92 -7.66
C PRO A 81 -7.03 -9.06 -7.61
N GLY A 82 -6.32 -7.94 -7.77
CA GLY A 82 -4.87 -7.84 -7.78
C GLY A 82 -4.43 -6.53 -8.43
N LYS A 83 -3.16 -6.43 -8.81
CA LYS A 83 -2.63 -5.27 -9.53
C LYS A 83 -3.07 -5.31 -11.00
N VAL A 84 -3.72 -4.24 -11.44
CA VAL A 84 -4.03 -3.98 -12.85
C VAL A 84 -2.92 -3.07 -13.40
N LEU A 85 -2.22 -3.51 -14.44
CA LEU A 85 -1.13 -2.78 -15.07
C LEU A 85 -1.55 -2.25 -16.44
N LEU A 86 -1.39 -0.94 -16.63
CA LEU A 86 -1.39 -0.33 -17.95
C LEU A 86 -0.03 -0.61 -18.59
N ILE A 87 -0.06 -1.29 -19.74
CA ILE A 87 1.11 -1.52 -20.60
C ILE A 87 0.80 -0.76 -21.90
N PRO A 88 1.35 0.46 -22.08
CA PRO A 88 1.04 1.33 -23.22
C PRO A 88 1.29 0.67 -24.57
#